data_AF-A0A934NPN5-F1
#
_entry.id   AF-A0A934NPN5-F1
#
_cell.length_a   1.000
_cell.length_b   1.000
_cell.length_c   1.000
_cell.angle_alpha   90.00
_cell.angle_beta   90.00
_cell.angle_gamma   90.00
#
_symmetry.space_group_name_H-M   'P 1'
#
loop_
_entity.id
_entity.type
_entity.pdbx_description
1 polymer ?
#
loop_
_entity_poly.entity_id
_entity_poly.type
_entity_poly.pdbx_seq_one_letter_code
_entity_poly.pdbx_strand_id
1 'polypeptide(L)'
;MSTQRRIIAACASVLALAGCTTSVAGTPAAKSSPQVAYASKLSPKDQATLAYFAELRKLDPCAFLDEATLKDLGTVREFAGDAYSAACNAKVEVDRSSNKSLEISIQLVSKDNGFTTGAETITVDDTAVEQKVEYKPGESSASINTCRNLVAFDGDYSVLISVFRRTSDAACAEANQLIAQTIPLLDTRPQREDSGKRKSNTATAVLDPCEALGRLSEDADVALTESTQPWGCRFTVDGADGSIQYSVNSNDGYEKPYDGERIDIDGHDAVRTQYGDTCSVEVWAGYPKGNFDPVDSDYIATTVRVSSDDCDSVENTAEIAVGAYLDR
;
A
#
# COMPACT_ATOMS: atom_id res chain seq x y z
N MET A 1 20.48 78.54 -13.44
CA MET A 1 19.36 78.21 -12.53
C MET A 1 18.29 77.48 -13.32
N SER A 2 17.77 76.39 -12.75
CA SER A 2 16.54 75.64 -13.09
C SER A 2 16.53 74.83 -14.41
N THR A 3 16.73 73.49 -14.41
CA THR A 3 15.72 72.38 -14.33
C THR A 3 14.65 72.42 -15.44
N GLN A 4 14.27 71.37 -16.18
CA GLN A 4 14.24 69.92 -15.94
C GLN A 4 13.71 69.19 -17.22
N ARG A 5 14.22 67.97 -17.53
CA ARG A 5 13.48 66.71 -17.87
C ARG A 5 12.55 66.66 -19.12
N ARG A 6 12.40 65.58 -19.94
CA ARG A 6 12.52 64.10 -19.74
C ARG A 6 12.25 63.31 -21.06
N ILE A 7 12.87 62.10 -21.16
CA ILE A 7 12.34 60.77 -21.62
C ILE A 7 11.97 60.64 -23.12
N ILE A 8 12.66 59.89 -24.01
CA ILE A 8 13.04 58.46 -24.11
C ILE A 8 11.87 57.47 -23.94
N ALA A 9 11.23 57.09 -25.04
CA ALA A 9 10.41 55.88 -25.15
C ALA A 9 11.14 54.87 -26.05
N ALA A 10 11.66 53.79 -25.47
CA ALA A 10 12.17 52.63 -26.20
C ALA A 10 11.35 51.40 -25.77
N CYS A 11 10.74 50.76 -26.77
CA CYS A 11 9.82 49.63 -26.63
C CYS A 11 10.50 48.43 -25.98
N ALA A 12 9.92 47.92 -24.89
CA ALA A 12 10.23 46.62 -24.35
C ALA A 12 9.30 45.56 -24.98
N SER A 13 9.86 44.73 -25.83
CA SER A 13 9.20 43.56 -26.42
C SER A 13 9.12 42.46 -25.36
N VAL A 14 7.91 42.15 -24.88
CA VAL A 14 7.64 41.00 -24.02
C VAL A 14 7.48 39.77 -24.92
N LEU A 15 8.48 38.90 -24.92
CA LEU A 15 8.40 37.56 -25.50
C LEU A 15 7.62 36.65 -24.54
N ALA A 16 6.39 36.31 -24.94
CA ALA A 16 5.57 35.33 -24.23
C ALA A 16 6.13 33.92 -24.47
N LEU A 17 6.64 33.29 -23.41
CA LEU A 17 6.88 31.85 -23.36
C LEU A 17 5.53 31.15 -23.28
N ALA A 18 5.00 30.73 -24.43
CA ALA A 18 3.88 29.80 -24.51
C ALA A 18 4.40 28.38 -24.19
N GLY A 19 4.55 28.07 -22.90
CA GLY A 19 4.66 26.69 -22.44
C GLY A 19 3.29 26.03 -22.59
N CYS A 20 3.15 25.14 -23.57
CA CYS A 20 1.98 24.27 -23.66
C CYS A 20 2.03 23.28 -22.50
N THR A 21 1.42 23.62 -21.37
CA THR A 21 1.01 22.63 -20.40
C THR A 21 -0.16 21.87 -21.00
N THR A 22 0.10 20.72 -21.59
CA THR A 22 -0.95 19.74 -21.85
C THR A 22 -1.39 19.17 -20.51
N SER A 23 -2.32 19.83 -19.82
CA SER A 23 -3.11 19.14 -18.82
C SER A 23 -4.00 18.16 -19.56
N VAL A 24 -3.75 16.87 -19.37
CA VAL A 24 -4.70 15.83 -19.78
C VAL A 24 -5.91 15.99 -18.86
N ALA A 25 -6.87 16.80 -19.28
CA ALA A 25 -8.19 16.87 -18.69
C ALA A 25 -8.93 15.59 -19.05
N GLY A 26 -8.69 14.54 -18.27
CA GLY A 26 -9.48 13.32 -18.26
C GLY A 26 -9.81 13.00 -16.83
N THR A 27 -11.02 13.31 -16.38
CA THR A 27 -11.58 12.59 -15.23
C THR A 27 -11.59 11.11 -15.64
N PRO A 28 -10.90 10.21 -14.93
CA PRO A 28 -10.99 8.80 -15.25
C PRO A 28 -12.47 8.43 -15.17
N ALA A 29 -13.04 8.01 -16.30
CA ALA A 29 -14.37 7.45 -16.32
C ALA A 29 -14.30 6.14 -15.55
N ALA A 30 -14.61 6.20 -14.25
CA ALA A 30 -14.84 5.02 -13.44
C ALA A 30 -15.96 4.24 -14.15
N LYS A 31 -15.60 3.16 -14.84
CA LYS A 31 -16.58 2.14 -15.21
C LYS A 31 -17.23 1.73 -13.89
N SER A 32 -18.54 1.88 -13.80
CA SER A 32 -19.31 1.58 -12.60
C SER A 32 -19.03 0.14 -12.17
N SER A 33 -18.10 -0.01 -11.22
CA SER A 33 -17.96 -1.22 -10.42
C SER A 33 -19.29 -1.46 -9.70
N PRO A 34 -19.67 -2.70 -9.36
CA PRO A 34 -20.86 -2.93 -8.54
C PRO A 34 -20.76 -2.05 -7.30
N GLN A 35 -21.56 -0.99 -7.23
CA GLN A 35 -21.59 -0.11 -6.07
C GLN A 35 -22.04 -0.98 -4.91
N VAL A 36 -21.13 -1.20 -3.95
CA VAL A 36 -21.48 -1.89 -2.73
C VAL A 36 -22.58 -1.07 -2.07
N ALA A 37 -23.66 -1.71 -1.63
CA ALA A 37 -24.89 -1.04 -1.21
C ALA A 37 -24.68 0.04 -0.12
N TYR A 38 -23.58 -0.02 0.62
CA TYR A 38 -23.21 1.00 1.60
C TYR A 38 -22.60 2.26 1.03
N ALA A 39 -21.91 2.16 -0.11
CA ALA A 39 -21.23 3.31 -0.70
C ALA A 39 -22.25 4.43 -1.03
N SER A 40 -23.48 4.08 -1.38
CA SER A 40 -24.54 5.08 -1.62
C SER A 40 -24.95 5.89 -0.39
N LYS A 41 -24.63 5.45 0.83
CA LYS A 41 -24.86 6.19 2.07
C LYS A 41 -23.73 7.18 2.39
N LEU A 42 -22.56 7.01 1.77
CA LEU A 42 -21.39 7.87 2.01
C LEU A 42 -21.46 9.16 1.17
N SER A 43 -20.63 10.14 1.54
CA SER A 43 -20.50 11.38 0.75
C SER A 43 -20.01 11.09 -0.67
N PRO A 44 -20.31 11.94 -1.68
CA PRO A 44 -19.78 11.76 -3.03
C PRO A 44 -18.23 11.71 -3.10
N LYS A 45 -17.54 12.40 -2.18
CA LYS A 45 -16.08 12.34 -2.06
C LYS A 45 -15.64 10.94 -1.65
N ASP A 46 -16.24 10.38 -0.61
CA ASP A 46 -15.91 9.06 -0.09
C ASP A 46 -16.24 7.95 -1.09
N GLN A 47 -17.35 8.08 -1.81
CA GLN A 47 -17.70 7.19 -2.92
C GLN A 47 -16.61 7.17 -4.00
N ALA A 48 -16.10 8.35 -4.38
CA ALA A 48 -15.01 8.44 -5.35
C ALA A 48 -13.70 7.84 -4.81
N THR A 49 -13.39 8.06 -3.52
CA THR A 49 -12.24 7.45 -2.84
C THR A 49 -12.32 5.93 -2.87
N LEU A 50 -13.46 5.34 -2.49
CA LEU A 50 -13.64 3.88 -2.50
C LEU A 50 -13.57 3.29 -3.92
N ALA A 51 -14.15 3.98 -4.90
CA ALA A 51 -14.07 3.56 -6.30
C ALA A 51 -12.61 3.56 -6.79
N TYR A 52 -11.84 4.60 -6.44
CA TYR A 52 -10.41 4.66 -6.76
C TYR A 52 -9.62 3.53 -6.08
N PHE A 53 -9.88 3.27 -4.80
CA PHE A 53 -9.23 2.18 -4.05
C PHE A 53 -9.59 0.79 -4.58
N ALA A 54 -10.83 0.61 -5.06
CA ALA A 54 -11.22 -0.62 -5.73
C ALA A 54 -10.42 -0.85 -7.02
N GLU A 55 -10.10 0.20 -7.79
CA GLU A 55 -9.23 0.06 -8.96
C GLU A 55 -7.77 -0.25 -8.58
N LEU A 56 -7.26 0.34 -7.48
CA LEU A 56 -5.91 0.03 -6.99
C LEU A 56 -5.77 -1.42 -6.52
N ARG A 57 -6.79 -1.98 -5.85
CA ARG A 57 -6.77 -3.38 -5.39
C ARG A 57 -6.72 -4.39 -6.55
N LYS A 58 -7.18 -4.04 -7.74
CA LYS A 58 -7.10 -4.90 -8.94
C LYS A 58 -5.70 -4.97 -9.53
N LEU A 59 -4.84 -3.97 -9.26
CA LEU A 59 -3.49 -3.93 -9.80
C LEU A 59 -2.63 -5.05 -9.22
N ASP A 60 -1.75 -5.61 -10.05
CA ASP A 60 -0.77 -6.60 -9.64
C ASP A 60 0.62 -5.97 -9.43
N PRO A 61 1.08 -5.84 -8.17
CA PRO A 61 2.42 -5.38 -7.86
C PRO A 61 3.53 -6.22 -8.52
N CYS A 62 3.32 -7.53 -8.71
CA CYS A 62 4.33 -8.41 -9.30
C CYS A 62 4.55 -8.15 -10.78
N ALA A 63 3.54 -7.68 -11.49
CA ALA A 63 3.61 -7.42 -12.91
C ALA A 63 4.27 -6.08 -13.25
N PHE A 64 4.54 -5.23 -12.25
CA PHE A 64 5.46 -4.10 -12.39
C PHE A 64 6.94 -4.52 -12.39
N LEU A 65 7.23 -5.82 -12.26
CA LEU A 65 8.57 -6.37 -12.33
C LEU A 65 8.64 -7.55 -13.32
N ASP A 66 9.61 -7.48 -14.24
CA ASP A 66 9.88 -8.58 -15.15
C ASP A 66 10.80 -9.62 -14.49
N GLU A 67 10.39 -10.89 -14.55
CA GLU A 67 11.20 -12.01 -14.07
C GLU A 67 12.52 -12.12 -14.83
N ALA A 68 12.57 -11.69 -16.11
CA ALA A 68 13.81 -11.64 -16.86
C ALA A 68 14.82 -10.67 -16.21
N THR A 69 14.37 -9.48 -15.79
CA THR A 69 15.22 -8.52 -15.07
C THR A 69 15.75 -9.10 -13.76
N LEU A 70 14.94 -9.86 -13.02
CA LEU A 70 15.38 -10.55 -11.82
C LEU A 70 16.44 -11.62 -12.11
N LYS A 71 16.32 -12.33 -13.24
CA LYS A 71 17.29 -13.34 -13.70
C LYS A 71 18.63 -12.73 -14.11
N ASP A 72 18.63 -11.49 -14.60
CA ASP A 72 19.86 -10.75 -14.90
C ASP A 72 20.66 -10.43 -13.63
N LEU A 73 20.00 -10.35 -12.46
CA LEU A 73 20.66 -10.15 -11.17
C LEU A 73 21.20 -11.44 -10.55
N GLY A 74 20.65 -12.61 -10.91
CA GLY A 74 21.06 -13.90 -10.37
C GLY A 74 19.99 -14.99 -10.47
N THR A 75 20.12 -16.02 -9.64
CA THR A 75 19.15 -17.12 -9.60
C THR A 75 17.93 -16.73 -8.76
N VAL A 76 16.78 -16.57 -9.38
CA VAL A 76 15.50 -16.33 -8.68
C VAL A 76 15.13 -17.57 -7.86
N ARG A 77 15.01 -17.40 -6.54
CA ARG A 77 14.61 -18.44 -5.58
C ARG A 77 13.13 -18.34 -5.23
N GLU A 78 12.61 -17.12 -5.20
CA GLU A 78 11.23 -16.80 -4.86
C GLU A 78 10.82 -15.57 -5.66
N PHE A 79 9.58 -15.56 -6.16
CA PHE A 79 8.97 -14.39 -6.80
C PHE A 79 7.45 -14.57 -6.77
N ALA A 80 6.80 -13.91 -5.82
CA ALA A 80 5.36 -14.07 -5.60
C ALA A 80 4.77 -12.82 -4.96
N GLY A 81 3.46 -12.63 -5.20
CA GLY A 81 2.69 -11.61 -4.52
C GLY A 81 2.70 -11.84 -3.01
N ASP A 82 2.76 -10.76 -2.26
CA ASP A 82 2.68 -10.85 -0.82
C ASP A 82 1.25 -11.14 -0.37
N ALA A 83 1.10 -11.98 0.65
CA ALA A 83 -0.20 -12.26 1.26
C ALA A 83 -0.68 -11.10 2.15
N TYR A 84 0.23 -10.24 2.62
CA TYR A 84 -0.08 -9.15 3.55
C TYR A 84 -0.57 -7.87 2.87
N SER A 85 -0.28 -7.66 1.57
CA SER A 85 -0.33 -6.31 1.03
C SER A 85 -0.39 -6.19 -0.50
N ALA A 86 -0.42 -4.94 -0.95
CA ALA A 86 -0.10 -4.47 -2.30
C ALA A 86 1.36 -4.66 -2.68
N ALA A 87 2.01 -5.71 -2.20
CA ALA A 87 3.40 -5.98 -2.45
C ALA A 87 3.61 -7.22 -3.32
N CYS A 88 4.77 -7.25 -3.94
CA CYS A 88 5.36 -8.45 -4.48
C CYS A 88 6.78 -8.58 -3.95
N ASN A 89 7.13 -9.78 -3.54
CA ASN A 89 8.43 -10.09 -2.98
C ASN A 89 9.19 -11.02 -3.92
N ALA A 90 10.49 -10.78 -4.03
CA ALA A 90 11.39 -11.66 -4.75
C ALA A 90 12.68 -11.89 -3.94
N LYS A 91 13.21 -13.11 -4.02
CA LYS A 91 14.51 -13.46 -3.48
C LYS A 91 15.42 -13.92 -4.60
N VAL A 92 16.53 -13.22 -4.79
CA VAL A 92 17.52 -13.54 -5.83
C VAL A 92 18.84 -13.93 -5.17
N GLU A 93 19.34 -15.11 -5.51
CA GLU A 93 20.67 -15.56 -5.13
C GLU A 93 21.68 -15.08 -6.17
N VAL A 94 22.58 -14.16 -5.76
CA VAL A 94 23.58 -13.55 -6.65
C VAL A 94 24.84 -14.41 -6.71
N ASP A 95 25.29 -14.91 -5.55
CA ASP A 95 26.41 -15.84 -5.45
C ASP A 95 26.22 -16.79 -4.26
N ARG A 96 26.03 -18.08 -4.59
CA ARG A 96 25.82 -19.15 -3.62
C ARG A 96 27.03 -19.38 -2.71
N SER A 97 28.23 -19.19 -3.24
CA SER A 97 29.48 -19.49 -2.52
C SER A 97 29.77 -18.46 -1.40
N SER A 98 29.24 -17.24 -1.55
CA SER A 98 29.40 -16.15 -0.59
C SER A 98 28.11 -15.81 0.17
N ASN A 99 27.06 -16.64 0.03
CA ASN A 99 25.73 -16.43 0.63
C ASN A 99 25.15 -15.03 0.32
N LYS A 100 25.44 -14.50 -0.88
CA LYS A 100 24.95 -13.20 -1.32
C LYS A 100 23.56 -13.36 -1.92
N SER A 101 22.58 -12.73 -1.30
CA SER A 101 21.21 -12.69 -1.77
C SER A 101 20.63 -11.28 -1.71
N LEU A 102 19.67 -11.04 -2.59
CA LEU A 102 18.80 -9.87 -2.61
C LEU A 102 17.44 -10.28 -2.10
N GLU A 103 16.90 -9.49 -1.17
CA GLU A 103 15.47 -9.49 -0.87
C GLU A 103 14.91 -8.23 -1.53
N ILE A 104 13.99 -8.41 -2.48
CA ILE A 104 13.42 -7.34 -3.29
C ILE A 104 11.93 -7.27 -2.97
N SER A 105 11.42 -6.07 -2.73
CA SER A 105 10.00 -5.81 -2.53
C SER A 105 9.56 -4.68 -3.45
N ILE A 106 8.45 -4.85 -4.15
CA ILE A 106 7.78 -3.80 -4.91
C ILE A 106 6.38 -3.59 -4.33
N GLN A 107 6.00 -2.36 -4.02
CA GLN A 107 4.74 -2.05 -3.33
C GLN A 107 4.07 -0.81 -3.90
N LEU A 108 2.74 -0.77 -3.85
CA LEU A 108 1.97 0.47 -3.99
C LEU A 108 1.85 1.16 -2.62
N VAL A 109 2.28 2.41 -2.55
CA VAL A 109 2.29 3.20 -1.31
C VAL A 109 1.69 4.58 -1.53
N SER A 110 1.00 5.12 -0.52
CA SER A 110 0.53 6.52 -0.54
C SER A 110 1.73 7.48 -0.62
N LYS A 111 1.56 8.63 -1.28
CA LYS A 111 2.59 9.70 -1.33
C LYS A 111 2.95 10.26 0.05
N ASP A 112 2.03 10.19 1.01
CA ASP A 112 2.22 10.69 2.37
C ASP A 112 2.85 9.65 3.32
N ASN A 113 3.45 8.59 2.77
CA ASN A 113 4.10 7.51 3.52
C ASN A 113 5.36 7.92 4.33
N GLY A 114 5.74 9.20 4.32
CA GLY A 114 6.92 9.74 5.00
C GLY A 114 8.28 9.34 4.39
N PHE A 115 8.30 8.48 3.37
CA PHE A 115 9.51 7.96 2.71
C PHE A 115 10.41 9.08 2.17
N THR A 116 9.79 10.09 1.55
CA THR A 116 10.47 11.22 0.90
C THR A 116 11.29 12.06 1.88
N THR A 117 11.04 11.95 3.19
CA THR A 117 11.87 12.61 4.20
C THR A 117 13.29 12.03 4.17
N GLY A 118 14.24 12.85 3.71
CA GLY A 118 15.66 12.48 3.58
C GLY A 118 15.99 11.62 2.36
N ALA A 119 15.07 11.50 1.39
CA ALA A 119 15.37 10.95 0.08
C ALA A 119 16.09 12.00 -0.79
N GLU A 120 16.87 11.53 -1.75
CA GLU A 120 17.44 12.34 -2.83
C GLU A 120 16.69 12.08 -4.14
N THR A 121 16.37 13.13 -4.88
CA THR A 121 15.81 12.98 -6.23
C THR A 121 16.93 12.64 -7.21
N ILE A 122 16.86 11.46 -7.81
CA ILE A 122 17.69 11.05 -8.95
C ILE A 122 16.86 11.06 -10.24
N THR A 123 17.53 10.94 -11.38
CA THR A 123 16.88 10.78 -12.69
C THR A 123 17.22 9.41 -13.27
N VAL A 124 16.19 8.64 -13.62
CA VAL A 124 16.31 7.35 -14.30
C VAL A 124 15.43 7.42 -15.54
N ASP A 125 16.02 7.28 -16.73
CA ASP A 125 15.31 7.36 -18.02
C ASP A 125 14.35 8.57 -18.11
N ASP A 126 14.88 9.77 -17.85
CA ASP A 126 14.17 11.06 -17.81
C ASP A 126 13.02 11.16 -16.77
N THR A 127 12.90 10.15 -15.89
CA THR A 127 11.90 10.12 -14.81
C THR A 127 12.56 10.48 -13.48
N ALA A 128 11.93 11.39 -12.74
CA ALA A 128 12.33 11.71 -11.37
C ALA A 128 11.98 10.54 -10.44
N VAL A 129 12.97 10.06 -9.70
CA VAL A 129 12.85 8.97 -8.74
C VAL A 129 13.40 9.45 -7.40
N GLU A 130 12.64 9.29 -6.34
CA GLU A 130 13.11 9.56 -4.99
C GLU A 130 13.87 8.33 -4.49
N GLN A 131 15.18 8.46 -4.28
CA GLN A 131 16.07 7.41 -3.80
C GLN A 131 16.41 7.63 -2.34
N LYS A 132 16.39 6.56 -1.54
CA LYS A 132 16.83 6.59 -0.15
C LYS A 132 17.69 5.39 0.17
N VAL A 133 18.87 5.65 0.72
CA VAL A 133 19.75 4.63 1.28
C VAL A 133 19.46 4.49 2.77
N GLU A 134 18.94 3.33 3.16
CA GLU A 134 18.72 2.98 4.57
C GLU A 134 19.79 1.99 5.00
N TYR A 135 20.48 2.31 6.10
CA TYR A 135 21.65 1.59 6.63
C TYR A 135 22.81 1.56 5.62
N LYS A 136 23.80 2.45 5.81
CA LYS A 136 24.96 2.50 4.92
C LYS A 136 25.97 1.39 5.23
N PRO A 137 26.81 1.02 4.25
CA PRO A 137 27.92 0.11 4.49
C PRO A 137 28.79 0.59 5.64
N GLY A 138 28.96 -0.25 6.67
CA GLY A 138 29.83 0.06 7.81
C GLY A 138 29.20 0.90 8.93
N GLU A 139 27.94 1.34 8.79
CA GLU A 139 27.22 2.08 9.85
C GLU A 139 26.33 1.17 10.72
N SER A 140 25.94 -0.01 10.23
CA SER A 140 25.16 -0.99 10.99
C SER A 140 26.02 -2.15 11.50
N SER A 141 25.81 -2.55 12.76
CA SER A 141 26.41 -3.77 13.32
C SER A 141 25.94 -5.05 12.61
N ALA A 142 24.86 -4.97 11.84
CA ALA A 142 24.21 -6.10 11.18
C ALA A 142 24.68 -6.35 9.74
N SER A 143 25.58 -5.53 9.18
CA SER A 143 25.98 -5.63 7.74
C SER A 143 24.76 -5.68 6.82
N ILE A 144 23.76 -4.85 7.11
CA ILE A 144 22.54 -4.70 6.32
C ILE A 144 22.66 -3.41 5.51
N ASN A 145 22.31 -3.49 4.23
CA ASN A 145 22.20 -2.36 3.31
C ASN A 145 20.88 -2.43 2.55
N THR A 146 20.13 -1.33 2.56
CA THR A 146 18.87 -1.22 1.83
C THR A 146 18.91 0.01 0.95
N CYS A 147 18.51 -0.15 -0.32
CA CYS A 147 18.22 0.98 -1.18
C CYS A 147 16.76 0.93 -1.60
N ARG A 148 16.10 2.08 -1.54
CA ARG A 148 14.70 2.23 -1.86
C ARG A 148 14.52 3.30 -2.93
N ASN A 149 13.75 2.99 -3.96
CA ASN A 149 13.40 3.89 -5.04
C ASN A 149 11.87 4.06 -5.08
N LEU A 150 11.40 5.30 -5.08
CA LEU A 150 9.99 5.65 -5.16
C LEU A 150 9.74 6.45 -6.44
N VAL A 151 8.84 5.95 -7.27
CA VAL A 151 8.41 6.61 -8.51
C VAL A 151 6.92 6.92 -8.45
N ALA A 152 6.54 8.11 -8.90
CA ALA A 152 5.13 8.50 -9.00
C ALA A 152 4.39 7.59 -9.98
N PHE A 153 3.16 7.22 -9.66
CA PHE A 153 2.38 6.29 -10.48
C PHE A 153 0.97 6.81 -10.80
N ASP A 154 0.06 6.79 -9.83
CA ASP A 154 -1.34 7.14 -10.06
C ASP A 154 -1.92 7.92 -8.89
N GLY A 155 -2.60 9.04 -9.17
CA GLY A 155 -3.24 9.88 -8.16
C GLY A 155 -2.30 10.16 -6.99
N ASP A 156 -2.68 9.71 -5.80
CA ASP A 156 -1.92 9.86 -4.56
C ASP A 156 -1.02 8.66 -4.21
N TYR A 157 -0.74 7.80 -5.18
CA TYR A 157 0.05 6.58 -5.02
C TYR A 157 1.31 6.57 -5.88
N SER A 158 2.32 5.90 -5.35
CA SER A 158 3.62 5.70 -5.94
C SER A 158 4.00 4.22 -5.87
N VAL A 159 4.90 3.79 -6.76
CA VAL A 159 5.53 2.47 -6.70
C VAL A 159 6.84 2.59 -5.93
N LEU A 160 6.96 1.84 -4.85
CA LEU A 160 8.15 1.74 -4.02
C LEU A 160 8.86 0.42 -4.29
N ILE A 161 10.09 0.48 -4.80
CA ILE A 161 10.99 -0.67 -4.94
C ILE A 161 12.03 -0.60 -3.84
N SER A 162 12.11 -1.66 -3.04
CA SER A 162 13.12 -1.82 -1.99
C SER A 162 14.02 -3.00 -2.34
N VAL A 163 15.33 -2.77 -2.32
CA VAL A 163 16.35 -3.81 -2.46
C VAL A 163 17.14 -3.88 -1.17
N PHE A 164 17.08 -5.03 -0.52
CA PHE A 164 17.76 -5.33 0.73
C PHE A 164 18.88 -6.34 0.50
N ARG A 165 20.02 -6.10 1.14
CA ARG A 165 21.21 -6.96 1.15
C ARG A 165 21.70 -7.18 2.58
N ARG A 166 22.03 -8.43 2.92
CA ARG A 166 22.74 -8.80 4.16
C ARG A 166 24.26 -8.81 3.96
N THR A 167 24.78 -7.77 3.32
CA THR A 167 26.21 -7.59 3.05
C THR A 167 26.60 -6.13 3.23
N SER A 168 27.89 -5.82 3.32
CA SER A 168 28.41 -4.45 3.22
C SER A 168 28.32 -3.85 1.81
N ASP A 169 27.93 -4.60 0.79
CA ASP A 169 27.83 -4.07 -0.57
C ASP A 169 26.60 -3.13 -0.68
N ALA A 170 26.74 -2.03 -1.43
CA ALA A 170 25.64 -1.10 -1.68
C ALA A 170 24.53 -1.77 -2.53
N ALA A 171 23.26 -1.44 -2.25
CA ALA A 171 22.10 -2.04 -2.93
C ALA A 171 21.49 -1.16 -4.03
N CYS A 172 21.97 0.08 -4.20
CA CYS A 172 21.33 1.04 -5.11
C CYS A 172 21.56 0.77 -6.60
N ALA A 173 22.65 0.09 -6.96
CA ALA A 173 22.88 -0.27 -8.36
C ALA A 173 21.76 -1.18 -8.87
N GLU A 174 21.40 -2.20 -8.09
CA GLU A 174 20.31 -3.11 -8.42
C GLU A 174 18.94 -2.42 -8.31
N ALA A 175 18.72 -1.57 -7.30
CA ALA A 175 17.48 -0.79 -7.19
C ALA A 175 17.27 0.13 -8.40
N ASN A 176 18.34 0.74 -8.91
CA ASN A 176 18.30 1.61 -10.09
C ASN A 176 18.05 0.82 -11.38
N GLN A 177 18.64 -0.38 -11.49
CA GLN A 177 18.34 -1.28 -12.61
C GLN A 177 16.86 -1.70 -12.60
N LEU A 178 16.33 -2.07 -11.44
CA LEU A 178 14.93 -2.51 -11.31
C LEU A 178 13.94 -1.37 -11.59
N ILE A 179 14.18 -0.15 -11.08
CA ILE A 179 13.27 0.98 -11.33
C ILE A 179 13.27 1.39 -12.81
N ALA A 180 14.42 1.34 -13.50
CA ALA A 180 14.50 1.60 -14.95
C ALA A 180 13.61 0.65 -15.77
N GLN A 181 13.54 -0.63 -15.37
CA GLN A 181 12.65 -1.61 -16.03
C GLN A 181 11.19 -1.49 -15.60
N THR A 182 10.94 -0.94 -14.40
CA THR A 182 9.59 -0.75 -13.87
C THR A 182 8.90 0.46 -14.50
N ILE A 183 9.63 1.55 -14.76
CA ILE A 183 9.07 2.81 -15.29
C ILE A 183 8.21 2.59 -16.55
N PRO A 184 8.66 1.86 -17.60
CA PRO A 184 7.85 1.59 -18.78
C PRO A 184 6.58 0.77 -18.52
N LEU A 185 6.53 0.02 -17.42
CA LEU A 185 5.38 -0.82 -17.04
C LEU A 185 4.31 -0.05 -16.28
N LEU A 186 4.62 1.13 -15.73
CA LEU A 186 3.68 1.94 -14.96
C LEU A 186 2.42 2.25 -15.78
N ASP A 187 2.58 2.70 -17.02
CA ASP A 187 1.45 3.06 -17.88
C ASP A 187 0.55 1.87 -18.27
N THR A 188 1.06 0.63 -18.13
CA THR A 188 0.30 -0.58 -18.49
C THR A 188 -0.74 -0.96 -17.43
N ARG A 189 -0.61 -0.48 -16.19
CA ARG A 189 -1.51 -0.75 -15.06
C ARG A 189 -1.91 -2.24 -14.99
N PRO A 190 -0.94 -3.15 -14.82
CA PRO A 190 -1.18 -4.57 -14.95
C PRO A 190 -2.18 -5.07 -13.90
N GLN A 191 -3.08 -5.95 -14.32
CA GLN A 191 -4.17 -6.46 -13.49
C GLN A 191 -3.81 -7.83 -12.90
N ARG A 192 -4.25 -8.10 -11.66
CA ARG A 192 -4.05 -9.42 -11.00
C ARG A 192 -4.66 -10.58 -11.77
N GLU A 193 -5.76 -10.36 -12.48
CA GLU A 193 -6.40 -11.39 -13.29
C GLU A 193 -5.49 -11.91 -14.42
N ASP A 194 -4.57 -11.09 -14.91
CA ASP A 194 -3.71 -11.39 -16.06
C ASP A 194 -2.36 -12.04 -15.67
N SER A 195 -1.97 -11.96 -14.39
CA SER A 195 -0.61 -12.30 -13.93
C SER A 195 -0.34 -13.79 -13.64
N GLY A 196 -1.28 -14.66 -13.97
CA GLY A 196 -1.13 -16.11 -13.83
C GLY A 196 -0.82 -16.54 -12.40
N LYS A 197 0.29 -17.27 -12.20
CA LYS A 197 0.68 -17.84 -10.89
C LYS A 197 1.42 -16.88 -9.95
N ARG A 198 1.79 -15.69 -10.43
CA ARG A 198 2.54 -14.70 -9.62
C ARG A 198 1.63 -13.78 -8.82
N LYS A 199 0.35 -13.72 -9.19
CA LYS A 199 -0.65 -12.90 -8.49
C LYS A 199 -0.78 -13.38 -7.04
N SER A 200 -0.91 -12.43 -6.12
CA SER A 200 -1.54 -12.71 -4.84
C SER A 200 -3.04 -12.49 -5.03
N ASN A 201 -3.83 -13.56 -5.06
CA ASN A 201 -5.29 -13.47 -5.03
C ASN A 201 -5.81 -13.92 -3.66
N THR A 202 -5.11 -13.53 -2.58
CA THR A 202 -5.58 -13.74 -1.22
C THR A 202 -6.75 -12.79 -0.92
N ALA A 203 -7.63 -13.18 0.00
CA ALA A 203 -8.75 -12.34 0.42
C ALA A 203 -8.30 -10.96 0.94
N THR A 204 -7.20 -10.92 1.70
CA THR A 204 -6.58 -9.71 2.23
C THR A 204 -6.09 -8.74 1.15
N ALA A 205 -5.71 -9.24 -0.03
CA ALA A 205 -5.20 -8.42 -1.12
C ALA A 205 -6.31 -7.80 -1.98
N VAL A 206 -7.51 -8.40 -2.00
CA VAL A 206 -8.56 -8.07 -2.97
C VAL A 206 -9.86 -7.57 -2.33
N LEU A 207 -10.21 -8.01 -1.13
CA LEU A 207 -11.45 -7.61 -0.46
C LEU A 207 -11.41 -6.15 0.01
N ASP A 208 -12.60 -5.58 0.18
CA ASP A 208 -12.76 -4.19 0.64
C ASP A 208 -12.87 -4.17 2.17
N PRO A 209 -11.87 -3.66 2.91
CA PRO A 209 -11.97 -3.58 4.36
C PRO A 209 -13.04 -2.60 4.84
N CYS A 210 -13.50 -1.67 3.98
CA CYS A 210 -14.58 -0.73 4.32
C CYS A 210 -15.98 -1.32 4.13
N GLU A 211 -16.11 -2.56 3.67
CA GLU A 211 -17.43 -3.15 3.44
C GLU A 211 -18.28 -3.24 4.70
N ALA A 212 -17.65 -3.51 5.84
CA ALA A 212 -18.30 -3.57 7.15
C ALA A 212 -19.08 -2.30 7.49
N LEU A 213 -18.67 -1.14 6.95
CA LEU A 213 -19.36 0.14 7.14
C LEU A 213 -20.81 0.10 6.63
N GLY A 214 -21.14 -0.81 5.72
CA GLY A 214 -22.52 -1.01 5.28
C GLY A 214 -23.48 -1.46 6.34
N ARG A 215 -23.02 -2.38 7.17
CA ARG A 215 -23.77 -2.90 8.31
C ARG A 215 -23.73 -1.90 9.46
N LEU A 216 -22.57 -1.27 9.73
CA LEU A 216 -22.44 -0.25 10.78
C LEU A 216 -23.32 0.98 10.52
N SER A 217 -23.46 1.41 9.26
CA SER A 217 -24.29 2.56 8.87
C SER A 217 -25.80 2.28 8.85
N GLU A 218 -26.26 1.13 9.33
CA GLU A 218 -27.69 0.89 9.56
C GLU A 218 -28.15 1.58 10.85
N ASP A 219 -27.29 1.62 11.86
CA ASP A 219 -27.62 2.10 13.20
C ASP A 219 -26.82 3.34 13.66
N ALA A 220 -25.82 3.78 12.87
CA ALA A 220 -24.92 4.88 13.24
C ALA A 220 -24.52 5.78 12.06
N ASP A 221 -24.08 7.01 12.37
CA ASP A 221 -23.52 7.93 11.38
C ASP A 221 -22.06 7.56 11.09
N VAL A 222 -21.78 7.16 9.84
CA VAL A 222 -20.45 6.68 9.42
C VAL A 222 -19.85 7.57 8.35
N ALA A 223 -18.57 7.92 8.48
CA ALA A 223 -17.80 8.62 7.46
C ALA A 223 -16.38 8.04 7.33
N LEU A 224 -15.75 8.19 6.17
CA LEU A 224 -14.34 7.86 5.99
C LEU A 224 -13.45 9.00 6.50
N THR A 225 -12.28 8.65 7.02
CA THR A 225 -11.24 9.64 7.34
C THR A 225 -10.24 9.76 6.20
N GLU A 226 -9.48 10.86 6.18
CA GLU A 226 -8.44 11.10 5.17
C GLU A 226 -7.29 10.08 5.24
N SER A 227 -7.19 9.31 6.32
CA SER A 227 -6.19 8.25 6.50
C SER A 227 -6.63 6.89 5.93
N THR A 228 -7.80 6.79 5.29
CA THR A 228 -8.27 5.55 4.64
C THR A 228 -7.33 5.14 3.52
N GLN A 229 -7.05 3.84 3.39
CA GLN A 229 -6.18 3.25 2.38
C GLN A 229 -6.87 2.09 1.65
N PRO A 230 -6.40 1.65 0.47
CA PRO A 230 -7.04 0.58 -0.28
C PRO A 230 -7.16 -0.75 0.46
N TRP A 231 -6.20 -1.06 1.34
CA TRP A 231 -6.16 -2.29 2.14
C TRP A 231 -6.39 -2.03 3.64
N GLY A 232 -6.89 -0.84 4.01
CA GLY A 232 -7.24 -0.53 5.39
C GLY A 232 -8.31 0.55 5.48
N CYS A 233 -9.40 0.27 6.17
CA CYS A 233 -10.47 1.22 6.37
C CYS A 233 -10.22 2.08 7.62
N ARG A 234 -10.26 3.40 7.48
CA ARG A 234 -10.25 4.34 8.60
C ARG A 234 -11.53 5.17 8.53
N PHE A 235 -12.24 5.25 9.63
CA PHE A 235 -13.58 5.81 9.62
C PHE A 235 -13.92 6.46 10.96
N THR A 236 -15.03 7.17 10.99
CA THR A 236 -15.70 7.57 12.22
C THR A 236 -17.06 6.89 12.31
N VAL A 237 -17.50 6.55 13.52
CA VAL A 237 -18.86 6.10 13.85
C VAL A 237 -19.36 6.99 14.98
N ASP A 238 -20.44 7.72 14.75
CA ASP A 238 -21.00 8.69 15.71
C ASP A 238 -19.96 9.67 16.28
N GLY A 239 -18.93 9.98 15.47
CA GLY A 239 -17.83 10.87 15.82
C GLY A 239 -16.63 10.21 16.53
N ALA A 240 -16.70 8.92 16.87
CA ALA A 240 -15.56 8.16 17.39
C ALA A 240 -14.72 7.58 16.26
N ASP A 241 -13.39 7.70 16.36
CA ASP A 241 -12.47 7.15 15.36
C ASP A 241 -12.43 5.62 15.42
N GLY A 242 -12.31 5.01 14.24
CA GLY A 242 -12.29 3.57 14.05
C GLY A 242 -11.36 3.15 12.90
N SER A 243 -10.91 1.90 12.94
CA SER A 243 -10.22 1.28 11.83
C SER A 243 -10.52 -0.20 11.69
N ILE A 244 -10.55 -0.69 10.45
CA ILE A 244 -10.68 -2.10 10.10
C ILE A 244 -9.56 -2.44 9.12
N GLN A 245 -8.82 -3.51 9.37
CA GLN A 245 -7.78 -4.02 8.51
C GLN A 245 -7.86 -5.54 8.42
N TYR A 246 -7.68 -6.07 7.21
CA TYR A 246 -7.47 -7.50 7.00
C TYR A 246 -5.97 -7.74 6.87
N SER A 247 -5.46 -8.66 7.68
CA SER A 247 -4.03 -8.96 7.75
C SER A 247 -3.81 -10.46 7.76
N VAL A 248 -2.58 -10.91 7.55
CA VAL A 248 -2.18 -12.28 7.84
C VAL A 248 -1.21 -12.19 9.01
N ASN A 249 -1.45 -12.96 10.07
CA ASN A 249 -0.60 -12.97 11.26
C ASN A 249 -0.23 -14.40 11.63
N SER A 250 0.88 -14.56 12.36
CA SER A 250 1.26 -15.87 12.86
C SER A 250 0.34 -16.33 13.99
N ASN A 251 0.02 -17.62 14.02
CA ASN A 251 -0.74 -18.26 15.09
C ASN A 251 -0.01 -18.17 16.43
N ASP A 252 1.33 -18.11 16.42
CA ASP A 252 2.14 -17.87 17.62
C ASP A 252 1.76 -16.57 18.35
N GLY A 253 1.33 -15.54 17.61
CA GLY A 253 0.84 -14.27 18.17
C GLY A 253 -0.43 -14.46 18.99
N TYR A 254 -1.34 -15.34 18.54
CA TYR A 254 -2.52 -15.75 19.31
C TYR A 254 -2.14 -16.58 20.54
N GLU A 255 -1.21 -17.52 20.37
CA GLU A 255 -0.80 -18.41 21.45
C GLU A 255 -0.09 -17.68 22.59
N LYS A 256 0.55 -16.53 22.30
CA LYS A 256 1.30 -15.72 23.25
C LYS A 256 0.98 -14.23 23.09
N PRO A 257 -0.24 -13.79 23.48
CA PRO A 257 -0.55 -12.37 23.46
C PRO A 257 0.34 -11.68 24.49
N TYR A 258 1.17 -10.73 24.06
CA TYR A 258 2.15 -10.08 24.93
C TYR A 258 1.46 -9.18 25.99
N ASP A 259 0.19 -8.83 25.78
CA ASP A 259 -0.51 -7.75 26.51
C ASP A 259 -2.05 -7.71 26.30
N GLY A 260 -2.68 -8.77 25.79
CA GLY A 260 -4.12 -8.80 25.47
C GLY A 260 -4.96 -9.86 26.21
N GLU A 261 -6.25 -9.62 26.34
CA GLU A 261 -7.26 -10.56 26.84
C GLU A 261 -7.80 -11.42 25.70
N ARG A 262 -7.86 -12.75 25.91
CA ARG A 262 -8.51 -13.66 24.96
C ARG A 262 -10.02 -13.58 25.11
N ILE A 263 -10.70 -13.36 23.99
CA ILE A 263 -12.15 -13.30 23.90
C ILE A 263 -12.63 -14.14 22.71
N ASP A 264 -13.95 -14.30 22.59
CA ASP A 264 -14.61 -14.94 21.46
C ASP A 264 -15.44 -13.89 20.73
N ILE A 265 -15.34 -13.85 19.40
CA ILE A 265 -16.16 -13.01 18.53
C ILE A 265 -16.86 -13.93 17.53
N ASP A 266 -18.15 -14.19 17.74
CA ASP A 266 -18.99 -15.07 16.91
C ASP A 266 -18.38 -16.47 16.67
N GLY A 267 -17.81 -17.09 17.71
CA GLY A 267 -17.17 -18.40 17.62
C GLY A 267 -15.75 -18.37 17.04
N HIS A 268 -15.18 -17.19 16.82
CA HIS A 268 -13.79 -17.02 16.42
C HIS A 268 -12.92 -16.57 17.59
N ASP A 269 -11.77 -17.23 17.71
CA ASP A 269 -10.70 -16.84 18.61
C ASP A 269 -10.25 -15.38 18.36
N ALA A 270 -10.18 -14.58 19.41
CA ALA A 270 -9.80 -13.19 19.31
C ALA A 270 -8.96 -12.71 20.52
N VAL A 271 -8.19 -11.65 20.30
CA VAL A 271 -7.44 -10.95 21.34
C VAL A 271 -7.86 -9.50 21.39
N ARG A 272 -8.29 -9.05 22.56
CA ARG A 272 -8.57 -7.65 22.87
C ARG A 272 -7.38 -7.03 23.59
N THR A 273 -6.91 -5.91 23.07
CA THR A 273 -5.82 -5.15 23.69
C THR A 273 -6.22 -3.69 23.84
N GLN A 274 -5.83 -3.07 24.95
CA GLN A 274 -6.04 -1.65 25.21
C GLN A 274 -4.70 -0.94 25.33
N TYR A 275 -4.50 0.10 24.53
CA TYR A 275 -3.31 0.96 24.57
C TYR A 275 -3.73 2.41 24.78
N GLY A 276 -3.65 2.88 26.03
CA GLY A 276 -4.17 4.20 26.38
C GLY A 276 -5.69 4.25 26.19
N ASP A 277 -6.16 5.20 25.39
CA ASP A 277 -7.57 5.40 25.10
C ASP A 277 -8.06 4.58 23.89
N THR A 278 -7.17 3.91 23.15
CA THR A 278 -7.54 3.09 22.00
C THR A 278 -7.66 1.62 22.40
N CYS A 279 -8.79 1.01 22.07
CA CYS A 279 -9.00 -0.43 22.13
C CYS A 279 -8.85 -1.07 20.75
N SER A 280 -8.34 -2.30 20.71
CA SER A 280 -8.21 -3.07 19.49
C SER A 280 -8.63 -4.51 19.73
N VAL A 281 -9.36 -5.08 18.77
CA VAL A 281 -9.72 -6.50 18.73
C VAL A 281 -9.13 -7.08 17.46
N GLU A 282 -8.33 -8.14 17.61
CA GLU A 282 -7.80 -8.92 16.50
C GLU A 282 -8.46 -10.29 16.51
N VAL A 283 -9.20 -10.61 15.45
CA VAL A 283 -9.97 -11.86 15.31
C VAL A 283 -9.32 -12.79 14.30
N TRP A 284 -9.10 -14.04 14.66
CA TRP A 284 -8.64 -15.10 13.75
C TRP A 284 -9.81 -15.63 12.92
N ALA A 285 -10.21 -14.84 11.93
CA ALA A 285 -11.38 -15.11 11.09
C ALA A 285 -11.20 -16.35 10.18
N GLY A 286 -9.97 -16.67 9.80
CA GLY A 286 -9.68 -17.76 8.86
C GLY A 286 -9.96 -17.36 7.41
N TYR A 287 -10.48 -18.30 6.61
CA TYR A 287 -10.68 -18.09 5.18
C TYR A 287 -12.14 -17.74 4.88
N PRO A 288 -12.40 -16.69 4.07
CA PRO A 288 -13.75 -16.38 3.68
C PRO A 288 -14.21 -17.39 2.63
N LYS A 289 -15.52 -17.39 2.36
CA LYS A 289 -16.04 -18.10 1.19
C LYS A 289 -15.43 -17.45 -0.09
N GLY A 290 -15.51 -18.14 -1.22
CA GLY A 290 -15.02 -17.62 -2.50
C GLY A 290 -13.75 -18.30 -3.04
N ASN A 291 -13.26 -17.79 -4.17
CA ASN A 291 -12.12 -18.34 -4.90
C ASN A 291 -10.87 -17.48 -4.66
N PHE A 292 -10.37 -17.54 -3.43
CA PHE A 292 -9.14 -16.88 -3.01
C PHE A 292 -8.01 -17.90 -2.88
N ASP A 293 -6.79 -17.46 -3.18
CA ASP A 293 -5.60 -18.27 -2.93
C ASP A 293 -5.44 -18.40 -1.40
N PRO A 294 -5.23 -19.63 -0.88
CA PRO A 294 -4.98 -19.81 0.53
C PRO A 294 -3.62 -19.19 0.90
N VAL A 295 -3.50 -18.79 2.15
CA VAL A 295 -2.23 -18.36 2.71
C VAL A 295 -1.54 -19.62 3.23
N ASP A 296 -0.68 -20.22 2.41
CA ASP A 296 -0.14 -21.58 2.63
C ASP A 296 0.85 -21.64 3.82
N SER A 297 0.35 -21.84 5.05
CA SER A 297 1.14 -22.30 6.20
C SER A 297 0.24 -22.59 7.42
N ASP A 298 0.54 -23.67 8.15
CA ASP A 298 -0.10 -24.03 9.43
C ASP A 298 0.12 -23.00 10.55
N TYR A 299 1.06 -22.07 10.32
CA TYR A 299 1.51 -21.10 11.31
C TYR A 299 0.96 -19.70 11.08
N ILE A 300 0.15 -19.47 10.04
CA ILE A 300 -0.42 -18.16 9.74
C ILE A 300 -1.92 -18.27 9.49
N ALA A 301 -2.65 -17.22 9.88
CA ALA A 301 -4.08 -17.10 9.67
C ALA A 301 -4.40 -15.69 9.21
N THR A 302 -5.46 -15.54 8.43
CA THR A 302 -6.02 -14.21 8.19
C THR A 302 -6.72 -13.73 9.44
N THR A 303 -6.39 -12.50 9.82
CA THR A 303 -6.96 -11.79 10.94
C THR A 303 -7.76 -10.59 10.46
N VAL A 304 -8.87 -10.31 11.15
CA VAL A 304 -9.61 -9.05 11.03
C VAL A 304 -9.26 -8.25 12.26
N ARG A 305 -8.53 -7.16 12.08
CA ARG A 305 -8.18 -6.24 13.15
C ARG A 305 -9.09 -5.03 13.11
N VAL A 306 -9.72 -4.76 14.24
CA VAL A 306 -10.50 -3.56 14.49
C VAL A 306 -9.85 -2.75 15.59
N SER A 307 -9.86 -1.43 15.47
CA SER A 307 -9.48 -0.53 16.56
C SER A 307 -10.47 0.61 16.66
N SER A 308 -10.76 1.08 17.88
CA SER A 308 -11.54 2.29 18.12
C SER A 308 -11.13 2.94 19.44
N ASP A 309 -11.37 4.24 19.55
CA ASP A 309 -11.26 4.97 20.82
C ASP A 309 -12.48 4.74 21.75
N ASP A 310 -13.50 4.04 21.25
CA ASP A 310 -14.60 3.51 22.05
C ASP A 310 -14.44 1.99 22.27
N CYS A 311 -13.99 1.65 23.47
CA CYS A 311 -13.75 0.26 23.87
C CYS A 311 -15.02 -0.59 23.98
N ASP A 312 -16.19 0.02 24.15
CA ASP A 312 -17.44 -0.74 24.27
C ASP A 312 -17.96 -1.16 22.88
N SER A 313 -17.70 -0.36 21.84
CA SER A 313 -18.16 -0.64 20.47
C SER A 313 -17.18 -1.42 19.60
N VAL A 314 -15.91 -1.57 20.01
CA VAL A 314 -14.88 -2.25 19.21
C VAL A 314 -15.20 -3.73 18.96
N GLU A 315 -15.80 -4.43 19.94
CA GLU A 315 -16.15 -5.86 19.82
C GLU A 315 -17.32 -6.06 18.84
N ASN A 316 -18.38 -5.25 18.97
CA ASN A 316 -19.51 -5.25 18.02
C ASN A 316 -19.04 -4.91 16.59
N THR A 317 -18.12 -3.95 16.47
CA THR A 317 -17.51 -3.60 15.17
C THR A 317 -16.69 -4.76 14.61
N ALA A 318 -15.96 -5.48 15.46
CA ALA A 318 -15.21 -6.67 15.07
C ALA A 318 -16.12 -7.80 14.58
N GLU A 319 -17.22 -8.08 15.29
CA GLU A 319 -18.23 -9.06 14.86
C GLU A 319 -18.77 -8.74 13.46
N ILE A 320 -19.18 -7.48 13.25
CA ILE A 320 -19.67 -7.01 11.96
C ILE A 320 -18.60 -7.12 10.86
N ALA A 321 -17.35 -6.76 11.16
CA ALA A 321 -16.25 -6.80 10.21
C ALA A 321 -15.86 -8.22 9.82
N VAL A 322 -15.88 -9.16 10.78
CA VAL A 322 -15.64 -10.59 10.54
C VAL A 322 -16.74 -11.17 9.66
N GLY A 323 -18.02 -10.87 9.96
CA GLY A 323 -19.13 -11.31 9.11
C GLY A 323 -19.02 -10.76 7.68
N ALA A 324 -18.68 -9.48 7.52
CA ALA A 324 -18.46 -8.88 6.20
C ALA A 324 -17.30 -9.53 5.43
N TYR A 325 -16.22 -9.91 6.12
CA TYR A 325 -15.10 -10.62 5.53
C TYR A 325 -15.49 -12.03 5.09
N LEU A 326 -16.14 -12.81 5.95
CA LEU A 326 -16.42 -14.24 5.72
C LEU A 326 -17.52 -14.54 4.70
N ASP A 327 -18.45 -13.61 4.49
CA ASP A 327 -19.60 -13.78 3.59
C ASP A 327 -19.27 -13.63 2.08
N ARG A 328 -18.00 -13.51 1.71
CA ARG A 328 -17.54 -13.20 0.34
C ARG A 328 -17.21 -14.37 -0.58
#